data_AF-A0A435UY77-F1
#
_entry.id   AF-A0A435UY77-F1
#
_cell.length_a   1.000
_cell.length_b   1.000
_cell.length_c   1.000
_cell.angle_alpha   90.00
_cell.angle_beta   90.00
_cell.angle_gamma   90.00
#
_symmetry.space_group_name_H-M   'P 1'
#
loop_
_entity.id
_entity.type
_entity.pdbx_description
1 polymer ?
#
loop_
_entity_poly.entity_id
_entity_poly.type
_entity_poly.pdbx_seq_one_letter_code
_entity_poly.pdbx_strand_id
1 'polypeptide(L)' 'YARMLPAAVFVMQGIENLICYGKRLFGARAGIPIHDRAPAMRPNETGVAMVARFAADLGRLPG' A
#
# COMPACT_ATOMS: atom_id res chain seq x y z
N TYR A 1 16.41 4.83 5.62
CA TYR A 1 15.87 4.52 4.28
C TYR A 1 15.58 3.03 4.09
N ALA A 2 16.47 2.14 4.52
CA ALA A 2 16.37 0.68 4.30
C ALA A 2 15.02 0.05 4.61
N ARG A 3 14.33 0.44 5.70
CA ARG A 3 13.02 -0.12 6.04
C ARG A 3 11.90 0.28 5.06
N MET A 4 11.93 1.52 4.56
CA MET A 4 10.88 2.04 3.66
C MET A 4 11.10 1.64 2.20
N LEU A 5 12.36 1.46 1.79
CA LEU A 5 12.72 1.18 0.40
C LEU A 5 11.95 -0.01 -0.21
N PRO A 6 11.84 -1.18 0.44
CA PRO A 6 11.08 -2.31 -0.12
C PRO A 6 9.62 -1.98 -0.41
N ALA A 7 8.96 -1.22 0.49
CA ALA A 7 7.59 -0.79 0.29
C ALA A 7 7.46 0.21 -0.86
N ALA A 8 8.41 1.15 -0.98
CA ALA A 8 8.45 2.12 -2.08
C ALA A 8 8.65 1.42 -3.43
N VAL A 9 9.62 0.50 -3.53
CA VAL A 9 9.85 -0.29 -4.75
C VAL A 9 8.61 -1.09 -5.10
N PHE A 10 7.99 -1.75 -4.13
CA PHE A 10 6.75 -2.50 -4.34
C PHE A 10 5.66 -1.60 -4.94
N VAL A 11 5.34 -0.44 -4.34
CA VAL A 11 4.25 0.41 -4.86
C VAL A 11 4.60 1.10 -6.19
N MET A 12 5.88 1.36 -6.46
CA MET A 12 6.33 2.10 -7.65
C MET A 12 6.57 1.25 -8.91
N GLN A 13 6.17 -0.03 -8.95
CA GLN A 13 6.32 -0.88 -10.15
C GLN A 13 5.48 -0.44 -11.37
N GLY A 14 4.64 0.60 -11.22
CA GLY A 14 3.82 1.18 -12.28
C GLY A 14 2.71 2.06 -11.71
N ILE A 15 2.04 2.85 -12.56
CA ILE A 15 0.98 3.78 -12.12
C ILE A 15 -0.20 3.03 -11.49
N GLU A 16 -0.68 1.96 -12.13
CA GLU A 16 -1.76 1.12 -11.59
C GLU A 16 -1.39 0.54 -10.22
N ASN A 17 -0.15 0.09 -10.07
CA ASN A 17 0.34 -0.49 -8.82
C ASN A 17 0.46 0.57 -7.71
N LEU A 18 0.90 1.78 -8.06
CA LEU A 18 0.97 2.91 -7.16
C LEU A 18 -0.41 3.33 -6.68
N ILE A 19 -1.37 3.47 -7.60
CA ILE A 19 -2.75 3.85 -7.28
C ILE A 19 -3.43 2.75 -6.46
N CYS A 20 -3.24 1.48 -6.81
CA CYS A 20 -3.88 0.36 -6.14
C CYS A 20 -3.31 0.15 -4.73
N TYR A 21 -2.00 -0.08 -4.62
CA TYR A 21 -1.38 -0.49 -3.35
C TYR A 21 -0.84 0.68 -2.53
N GLY A 22 -0.48 1.81 -3.15
CA GLY A 22 -0.02 3.00 -2.42
C GLY A 22 -1.08 3.55 -1.47
N LYS A 23 -2.31 3.73 -1.96
CA LYS A 23 -3.43 4.18 -1.10
C LYS A 23 -3.80 3.16 -0.03
N ARG A 24 -3.68 1.86 -0.31
CA ARG A 24 -3.93 0.77 0.66
C ARG A 24 -2.88 0.75 1.76
N LEU A 25 -1.61 0.92 1.41
CA LEU A 25 -0.52 1.03 2.38
C LEU A 25 -0.70 2.28 3.26
N PHE A 26 -1.04 3.42 2.66
CA PHE A 26 -1.35 4.63 3.42
C PHE A 26 -2.55 4.42 4.36
N GLY A 27 -3.68 3.92 3.84
CA GLY A 27 -4.88 3.66 4.62
C GLY A 27 -4.65 2.71 5.79
N ALA A 28 -3.91 1.62 5.58
CA ALA A 28 -3.55 0.67 6.63
C ALA A 28 -2.73 1.32 7.75
N ARG A 29 -1.82 2.24 7.42
CA ARG A 29 -0.97 2.94 8.40
C ARG A 29 -1.64 4.15 9.05
N ALA A 30 -2.61 4.76 8.38
CA ALA A 30 -3.38 5.89 8.89
C ALA A 30 -4.64 5.45 9.66
N GLY A 31 -5.10 4.22 9.47
CA GLY A 31 -6.38 3.74 10.00
C GLY A 31 -7.59 4.25 9.20
N ILE A 32 -7.40 4.53 7.91
CA ILE A 32 -8.44 5.07 7.02
C ILE A 32 -8.92 3.97 6.07
N PRO A 33 -10.23 3.69 5.97
CA PRO A 33 -10.76 2.72 5.03
C PRO A 33 -10.55 3.20 3.59
N ILE A 34 -10.19 2.27 2.70
CA ILE A 34 -9.94 2.55 1.29
C ILE A 34 -11.09 2.02 0.45
N HIS A 35 -11.61 2.89 -0.40
CA HIS A 35 -12.63 2.57 -1.38
C HIS A 35 -12.10 2.84 -2.79
N ASP A 36 -12.30 1.89 -3.70
CA ASP A 36 -11.93 2.07 -5.10
C ASP A 36 -13.06 2.76 -5.87
N ARG A 37 -12.69 3.69 -6.76
CA ARG A 37 -13.59 4.25 -7.76
C ARG A 37 -13.29 3.61 -9.10
N ALA A 38 -14.30 3.08 -9.78
CA ALA A 38 -14.12 2.48 -11.09
C ALA A 38 -13.84 3.55 -12.17
N PRO A 39 -13.03 3.23 -13.20
CA PRO A 39 -12.26 1.98 -13.37
C PRO A 39 -11.02 1.94 -12.46
N ALA A 40 -10.71 0.76 -11.90
CA ALA A 40 -9.55 0.54 -11.04
C ALA A 40 -9.01 -0.88 -11.17
N MET A 41 -7.68 -1.04 -11.09
CA MET A 41 -7.04 -2.34 -10.88
C MET A 41 -7.54 -2.99 -9.59
N ARG A 42 -8.01 -4.24 -9.68
CA ARG A 42 -8.34 -5.05 -8.50
C ARG A 42 -7.06 -5.61 -7.89
N PRO A 43 -6.86 -5.49 -6.56
CA PRO A 43 -5.72 -6.11 -5.91
C PRO A 43 -5.85 -7.64 -5.97
N ASN A 44 -4.71 -8.33 -6.02
CA ASN A 44 -4.66 -9.77 -5.83
C ASN A 44 -4.23 -10.11 -4.39
N GLU A 45 -4.38 -11.37 -3.99
CA GLU A 45 -4.10 -11.83 -2.62
C GLU A 45 -2.66 -11.54 -2.20
N THR A 46 -1.68 -11.80 -3.08
CA THR A 46 -0.26 -11.54 -2.82
C THR A 46 0.01 -10.07 -2.55
N GLY A 47 -0.56 -9.16 -3.35
CA GLY A 47 -0.38 -7.72 -3.18
C GLY A 47 -1.02 -7.21 -1.89
N VAL A 48 -2.17 -7.75 -1.49
CA VAL A 48 -2.80 -7.46 -0.19
C VAL A 48 -1.90 -7.92 0.96
N ALA A 49 -1.36 -9.13 0.89
CA ALA A 49 -0.45 -9.65 1.90
C ALA A 49 0.83 -8.80 2.02
N MET A 50 1.38 -8.35 0.89
CA MET A 50 2.53 -7.44 0.86
C MET A 50 2.22 -6.09 1.52
N VAL A 51 1.05 -5.50 1.25
CA VAL A 51 0.61 -4.27 1.93
C VAL A 51 0.53 -4.48 3.44
N ALA A 52 -0.09 -5.57 3.90
CA ALA A 52 -0.21 -5.86 5.33
C ALA A 52 1.16 -6.00 5.99
N ARG A 53 2.08 -6.74 5.36
CA ARG A 53 3.47 -6.90 5.83
C ARG A 53 4.19 -5.54 5.93
N PHE A 54 4.12 -4.71 4.90
CA PHE A 54 4.79 -3.40 4.92
C PHE A 54 4.14 -2.41 5.88
N ALA A 55 2.82 -2.45 6.04
CA ALA A 55 2.13 -1.63 7.03
C ALA A 55 2.56 -2.00 8.46
N ALA A 56 2.70 -3.30 8.75
CA ALA A 56 3.19 -3.78 10.04
C ALA A 56 4.64 -3.36 10.31
N ASP A 57 5.54 -3.51 9.33
CA ASP A 57 6.96 -3.15 9.47
C ASP A 57 7.20 -1.63 9.61
N LEU A 58 6.42 -0.83 8.87
CA LEU A 58 6.53 0.64 8.91
C LEU A 58 5.77 1.28 10.08
N GLY A 59 4.85 0.55 10.71
CA GLY A 59 4.03 1.03 11.81
C GLY A 59 3.05 2.15 11.41
N ARG A 60 2.31 2.63 12.42
CA ARG A 60 1.34 3.74 12.27
C ARG A 60 2.06 5.03 11.87
N LEU A 61 1.39 5.87 11.09
CA LEU A 61 1.88 7.23 10.83
C LEU A 61 1.80 8.08 12.10
N PRO A 62 2.78 8.97 12.36
CA PRO A 62 2.67 9.97 13.40
C PRO A 62 1.48 10.91 13.09
N GLY A 63 0.73 11.26 14.14
CA GLY A 63 -0.43 12.15 14.07
C GLY A 63 -0.06 13.63 14.15
#